data_AF-A0A5Q0SGL0-F1
#
_entry.id   AF-A0A5Q0SGL0-F1
#
_cell.length_a   1.000
_cell.length_b   1.000
_cell.length_c   1.000
_cell.angle_alpha   90.00
_cell.angle_beta   90.00
_cell.angle_gamma   90.00
#
_symmetry.space_group_name_H-M   'P 1'
#
loop_
_entity.id
_entity.type
_entity.pdbx_description
1 polymer ?
#
loop_
_entity_poly.entity_id
_entity_poly.type
_entity_poly.pdbx_seq_one_letter_code
_entity_poly.pdbx_strand_id
1 'polypeptide(L)'
;MFLLPIIITVTMLLVMFYVIYEVEKWRSTRRVLLALYVEGMMLTMNIGAYLYLINNNPFYFLITNSAYMIFGLYALLNVKEVKRRQVVFGVFTLIMVISEMAMGALIYTLQISIPANIDTSVGNLYFVSVMIIEMAFTLILSFRNLDKTLRNYLIGLLLLMPWFPQVFPSVNLPIWLSAIIMIGDTILIYDSLYTQRLRASQETFTAIELTSIFTLMMIGEFVFFLYNTLLVFDISMIIGMMWFVYRALAGPNPRKGNYARNPLLAFTIIFLTFIMEFFMGGVLDFVEGVFSPRVSGFLSSLTLPWQPFTNPINVLWDFIDIVGSVLGSIWFLIMMGIEMGFLAFKKMLEMRVKEVKVRMGLMILAYALYTIYIPMFSPLSDHLPYIPYMWSMGIGTLGGVSNSVLLGLIGTYVIYAVLSFLFGSRNLCAITCTAPLMYQGTFYDSLKVYNRTSKVGRKLMTSRRPDWVKVITLSVSIVVLIAAIISYLNSLGIISFTIFSTDITFLIYFVWFDVIWYLLFISIPFLGTFACVTTGYCYWGVFNQAVSSVGLFRLKVKDPMICVNCKTVDCAFACPVGITDMRGWFIKKGEFKSFKCVGIGECVNACPYDNIYFYDVRQWIKERFKH
;
A
#
# COMPACT_ATOMS: atom_id res chain seq x y z
N MET A 1 -13.15 -43.89 9.36
CA MET A 1 -13.82 -42.58 9.58
C MET A 1 -13.45 -41.52 8.54
N PHE A 2 -12.30 -41.61 7.83
CA PHE A 2 -11.89 -40.65 6.80
C PHE A 2 -12.69 -40.66 5.49
N LEU A 3 -13.34 -41.78 5.14
CA LEU A 3 -14.05 -41.93 3.87
C LEU A 3 -15.31 -41.05 3.77
N LEU A 4 -16.03 -40.87 4.88
CA LEU A 4 -17.31 -40.17 4.91
C LEU A 4 -17.17 -38.65 4.68
N PRO A 5 -16.23 -37.92 5.34
CA PRO A 5 -15.93 -36.53 5.00
C PRO A 5 -15.59 -36.31 3.52
N ILE A 6 -14.81 -37.21 2.92
CA ILE A 6 -14.43 -37.14 1.50
C ILE A 6 -15.66 -37.30 0.61
N ILE A 7 -16.53 -38.26 0.91
CA ILE A 7 -17.78 -38.46 0.15
C ILE A 7 -18.67 -37.22 0.23
N ILE A 8 -18.86 -36.64 1.42
CA ILE A 8 -19.65 -35.40 1.61
C ILE A 8 -19.05 -34.27 0.75
N THR A 9 -17.74 -34.08 0.83
CA THR A 9 -17.02 -33.01 0.11
C THR A 9 -17.17 -33.18 -1.41
N VAL A 10 -16.93 -34.38 -1.94
CA VAL A 10 -17.01 -34.65 -3.40
C VAL A 10 -18.43 -34.53 -3.92
N THR A 11 -19.42 -35.02 -3.17
CA THR A 11 -20.83 -34.92 -3.59
C THR A 11 -21.30 -33.47 -3.59
N MET A 12 -20.91 -32.67 -2.59
CA MET A 12 -21.20 -31.24 -2.55
C MET A 12 -20.61 -30.52 -3.77
N LEU A 13 -19.34 -30.78 -4.06
CA LEU A 13 -18.61 -30.15 -5.16
C LEU A 13 -19.22 -30.47 -6.53
N LEU A 14 -19.66 -31.71 -6.76
CA LEU A 14 -20.37 -32.10 -7.99
C LEU A 14 -21.69 -31.35 -8.17
N VAL A 15 -22.45 -31.19 -7.08
CA VAL A 15 -23.70 -30.40 -7.10
C VAL A 15 -23.38 -28.94 -7.36
N MET A 16 -22.37 -28.39 -6.71
CA MET A 16 -21.96 -27.00 -6.89
C MET A 16 -21.50 -26.67 -8.31
N PHE A 17 -20.79 -27.58 -8.97
CA PHE A 17 -20.48 -27.42 -10.40
C PHE A 17 -21.71 -27.29 -11.28
N TYR A 18 -22.75 -28.09 -11.02
CA TYR A 18 -24.01 -27.99 -11.73
C TYR A 18 -24.70 -26.64 -11.46
N VAL A 19 -24.77 -26.22 -10.19
CA VAL A 19 -25.42 -24.97 -9.78
C VAL A 19 -24.70 -23.76 -10.38
N ILE A 20 -23.37 -23.66 -10.24
CA ILE A 20 -22.54 -22.59 -10.81
C ILE A 20 -22.74 -22.51 -12.33
N TYR A 21 -22.75 -23.65 -13.03
CA TYR A 21 -22.94 -23.69 -14.48
C TYR A 21 -24.30 -23.14 -14.92
N GLU A 22 -25.39 -23.51 -14.25
CA GLU A 22 -26.73 -23.04 -14.60
C GLU A 22 -26.92 -21.55 -14.26
N VAL A 23 -26.29 -21.06 -13.18
CA VAL A 23 -26.32 -19.64 -12.78
C VAL A 23 -25.52 -18.76 -13.74
N GLU A 24 -24.30 -19.17 -14.14
CA GLU A 24 -23.44 -18.42 -15.07
C GLU A 24 -24.09 -18.31 -16.44
N LYS A 25 -24.57 -19.43 -16.99
CA LYS A 25 -25.07 -19.46 -18.37
C LYS A 25 -26.43 -18.78 -18.52
N TRP A 26 -27.19 -18.68 -17.42
CA TRP A 26 -28.51 -18.07 -17.34
C TRP A 26 -29.41 -18.39 -18.56
N ARG A 27 -29.58 -19.68 -18.89
CA ARG A 27 -30.39 -20.07 -20.07
C ARG A 27 -31.88 -19.77 -19.88
N SER A 28 -32.38 -19.87 -18.66
CA SER A 28 -33.76 -19.55 -18.31
C SER A 28 -33.90 -19.27 -16.82
N THR A 29 -34.82 -18.38 -16.45
CA THR A 29 -35.09 -18.04 -15.03
C THR A 29 -35.45 -19.26 -14.19
N ARG A 30 -36.22 -20.21 -14.74
CA ARG A 30 -36.60 -21.43 -14.01
C ARG A 30 -35.41 -22.33 -13.67
N ARG A 31 -34.42 -22.42 -14.56
CA ARG A 31 -33.20 -23.20 -14.30
C ARG A 31 -32.36 -22.58 -13.19
N VAL A 32 -32.24 -21.26 -13.16
CA VAL A 32 -31.54 -20.54 -12.09
C VAL A 32 -32.27 -20.68 -10.75
N LEU A 33 -33.60 -20.58 -10.73
CA LEU A 33 -34.38 -20.81 -9.51
C LEU A 33 -34.26 -22.26 -9.03
N LEU A 34 -34.22 -23.24 -9.95
CA LEU A 34 -33.97 -24.64 -9.60
C LEU A 34 -32.57 -24.81 -9.01
N ALA A 35 -31.56 -24.17 -9.58
CA ALA A 35 -30.19 -24.20 -9.08
C ALA A 35 -30.12 -23.65 -7.64
N LEU A 36 -30.73 -22.48 -7.37
CA LEU A 36 -30.83 -21.90 -6.02
C LEU A 36 -31.60 -22.79 -5.03
N TYR A 37 -32.64 -23.49 -5.51
CA TYR A 37 -33.39 -24.43 -4.68
C TYR A 37 -32.53 -25.64 -4.31
N VAL A 38 -31.79 -26.21 -5.25
CA VAL A 38 -30.84 -27.32 -4.99
C VAL A 38 -29.75 -26.89 -4.02
N GLU A 39 -29.21 -25.69 -4.20
CA GLU A 39 -28.20 -25.11 -3.33
C GLU A 39 -28.71 -24.88 -1.90
N GLY A 40 -29.91 -24.34 -1.74
CA GLY A 40 -30.47 -24.18 -0.40
C GLY A 40 -30.89 -25.51 0.24
N MET A 41 -31.27 -26.53 -0.55
CA MET A 41 -31.45 -27.89 -0.01
C MET A 41 -30.12 -28.39 0.57
N MET A 42 -29.02 -28.25 -0.17
CA MET A 42 -27.68 -28.62 0.28
C MET A 42 -27.27 -27.89 1.57
N LEU A 43 -27.52 -26.58 1.66
CA LEU A 43 -27.33 -25.80 2.89
C LEU A 43 -28.11 -26.40 4.06
N THR A 44 -29.41 -26.66 3.88
CA THR A 44 -30.26 -27.19 4.97
C THR A 44 -29.94 -28.63 5.35
N MET A 45 -29.41 -29.43 4.42
CA MET A 45 -28.89 -30.75 4.70
C MET A 45 -27.65 -30.67 5.60
N ASN A 46 -26.69 -29.78 5.28
CA ASN A 46 -25.48 -29.60 6.09
C ASN A 46 -25.81 -29.07 7.49
N ILE A 47 -26.65 -28.02 7.59
CA ILE A 47 -27.08 -27.47 8.89
C ILE A 47 -27.88 -28.50 9.69
N GLY A 48 -28.85 -29.18 9.05
CA GLY A 48 -29.67 -30.19 9.71
C GLY A 48 -28.83 -31.35 10.25
N ALA A 49 -27.84 -31.80 9.47
CA ALA A 49 -26.94 -32.88 9.87
C ALA A 49 -26.02 -32.44 11.02
N TYR A 50 -25.52 -31.19 10.98
CA TYR A 50 -24.72 -30.62 12.05
C TYR A 50 -25.52 -30.53 13.36
N LEU A 51 -26.76 -30.03 13.32
CA LEU A 51 -27.65 -29.96 14.48
C LEU A 51 -28.01 -31.35 15.02
N TYR A 52 -28.16 -32.34 14.16
CA TYR A 52 -28.36 -33.73 14.56
C TYR A 52 -27.17 -34.27 15.36
N LEU A 53 -25.93 -34.01 14.92
CA LEU A 53 -24.74 -34.49 15.62
C LEU A 53 -24.55 -33.84 17.00
N ILE A 54 -24.95 -32.57 17.16
CA ILE A 54 -24.82 -31.86 18.44
C ILE A 54 -25.90 -32.31 19.43
N ASN A 55 -27.14 -32.39 18.98
CA ASN A 55 -28.30 -32.62 19.85
C ASN A 55 -28.71 -34.09 19.95
N ASN A 56 -28.12 -34.98 19.13
CA ASN A 56 -28.49 -36.38 18.97
C ASN A 56 -30.00 -36.61 18.76
N ASN A 57 -30.68 -35.63 18.14
CA ASN A 57 -32.12 -35.67 17.95
C ASN A 57 -32.46 -35.55 16.45
N PRO A 58 -33.05 -36.59 15.83
CA PRO A 58 -33.39 -36.59 14.40
C PRO A 58 -34.45 -35.55 14.05
N PHE A 59 -35.21 -35.04 15.02
CA PHE A 59 -36.23 -34.02 14.80
C PHE A 59 -35.65 -32.77 14.13
N TYR A 60 -34.48 -32.29 14.57
CA TYR A 60 -33.86 -31.09 13.99
C TYR A 60 -33.48 -31.29 12.52
N PHE A 61 -32.96 -32.47 12.17
CA PHE A 61 -32.65 -32.80 10.78
C PHE A 61 -33.93 -32.86 9.91
N LEU A 62 -34.98 -33.52 10.40
CA LEU A 62 -36.21 -33.70 9.65
C LEU A 62 -36.95 -32.38 9.44
N ILE A 63 -37.03 -31.54 10.47
CA ILE A 63 -37.77 -30.28 10.40
C ILE A 63 -37.08 -29.25 9.51
N THR A 64 -35.74 -29.12 9.56
CA THR A 64 -35.01 -28.14 8.74
C THR A 64 -35.12 -28.47 7.26
N ASN A 65 -34.92 -29.74 6.89
CA ASN A 65 -35.01 -30.20 5.51
C ASN A 65 -36.46 -30.12 4.99
N SER A 66 -37.43 -30.58 5.78
CA SER A 66 -38.84 -30.57 5.37
C SER A 66 -39.39 -29.14 5.24
N ALA A 67 -39.01 -28.24 6.15
CA ALA A 67 -39.38 -26.82 6.05
C ALA A 67 -38.82 -26.19 4.76
N TYR A 68 -37.53 -26.41 4.45
CA TYR A 68 -36.95 -25.86 3.23
C TYR A 68 -37.54 -26.46 1.96
N MET A 69 -37.82 -27.77 1.93
CA MET A 69 -38.53 -28.38 0.79
C MET A 69 -39.88 -27.73 0.52
N ILE A 70 -40.61 -27.32 1.55
CA ILE A 70 -41.93 -26.67 1.39
C ILE A 70 -41.75 -25.19 1.00
N PHE A 71 -40.97 -24.42 1.76
CA PHE A 71 -40.83 -22.97 1.56
C PHE A 71 -39.96 -22.62 0.34
N GLY A 72 -38.92 -23.40 0.06
CA GLY A 72 -38.06 -23.22 -1.11
C GLY A 72 -38.82 -23.49 -2.42
N LEU A 73 -39.69 -24.50 -2.42
CA LEU A 73 -40.48 -24.89 -3.60
C LEU A 73 -41.59 -23.86 -3.88
N TYR A 74 -42.11 -23.18 -2.85
CA TYR A 74 -43.01 -22.04 -3.00
C TYR A 74 -42.37 -20.89 -3.79
N ALA A 75 -41.09 -20.57 -3.54
CA ALA A 75 -40.36 -19.54 -4.29
C ALA A 75 -40.19 -19.93 -5.77
N LEU A 76 -39.91 -21.20 -6.05
CA LEU A 76 -39.76 -21.73 -7.41
C LEU A 76 -41.07 -21.65 -8.23
N LEU A 77 -42.22 -21.89 -7.59
CA LEU A 77 -43.53 -21.90 -8.25
C LEU A 77 -44.09 -20.48 -8.51
N ASN A 78 -43.81 -19.51 -7.63
CA ASN A 78 -44.43 -18.19 -7.69
C ASN A 78 -43.60 -17.11 -8.40
N VAL A 79 -42.27 -17.24 -8.44
CA VAL A 79 -41.40 -16.25 -9.09
C VAL A 79 -41.39 -16.48 -10.61
N LYS A 80 -42.19 -15.68 -11.33
CA LYS A 80 -42.28 -15.76 -12.80
C LYS A 80 -41.14 -15.03 -13.52
N GLU A 81 -40.68 -13.90 -12.98
CA GLU A 81 -39.61 -13.08 -13.57
C GLU A 81 -38.68 -12.49 -12.51
N VAL A 82 -37.38 -12.42 -12.85
CA VAL A 82 -36.35 -11.79 -12.03
C VAL A 82 -35.98 -10.44 -12.63
N LYS A 83 -36.39 -9.34 -11.97
CA LYS A 83 -36.12 -7.97 -12.44
C LYS A 83 -34.66 -7.53 -12.27
N ARG A 84 -33.93 -8.08 -11.29
CA ARG A 84 -32.53 -7.70 -10.97
C ARG A 84 -31.64 -8.94 -10.83
N ARG A 85 -30.94 -9.32 -11.90
CA ARG A 85 -30.01 -10.47 -11.90
C ARG A 85 -28.91 -10.34 -10.84
N GLN A 86 -28.43 -9.12 -10.58
CA GLN A 86 -27.42 -8.85 -9.55
C GLN A 86 -27.86 -9.29 -8.15
N VAL A 87 -29.14 -9.12 -7.79
CA VAL A 87 -29.65 -9.57 -6.49
C VAL A 87 -29.60 -11.10 -6.39
N VAL A 88 -29.94 -11.78 -7.49
CA VAL A 88 -29.89 -13.25 -7.54
C VAL A 88 -28.45 -13.75 -7.44
N PHE A 89 -27.50 -13.14 -8.14
CA PHE A 89 -26.08 -13.49 -7.97
C PHE A 89 -25.61 -13.28 -6.53
N GLY A 90 -26.03 -12.19 -5.86
CA GLY A 90 -25.70 -11.97 -4.45
C GLY A 90 -26.29 -13.02 -3.51
N VAL A 91 -27.55 -13.40 -3.71
CA VAL A 91 -28.22 -14.46 -2.92
C VAL A 91 -27.55 -15.81 -3.17
N PHE A 92 -27.28 -16.14 -4.44
CA PHE A 92 -26.52 -17.33 -4.82
C PHE A 92 -25.19 -17.40 -4.07
N THR A 93 -24.34 -16.38 -4.21
CA THR A 93 -23.03 -16.38 -3.54
C THR A 93 -23.11 -16.47 -2.02
N LEU A 94 -24.15 -15.88 -1.41
CA LEU A 94 -24.32 -15.95 0.03
C LEU A 94 -24.69 -17.38 0.49
N ILE A 95 -25.63 -18.02 -0.20
CA ILE A 95 -26.07 -19.39 0.13
C ILE A 95 -24.91 -20.37 -0.06
N MET A 96 -24.15 -20.22 -1.14
CA MET A 96 -22.98 -21.03 -1.47
C MET A 96 -21.97 -21.05 -0.32
N VAL A 97 -21.47 -19.86 0.06
CA VAL A 97 -20.43 -19.74 1.08
C VAL A 97 -20.93 -20.20 2.45
N ILE A 98 -22.18 -19.91 2.82
CA ILE A 98 -22.77 -20.40 4.07
C ILE A 98 -22.91 -21.93 4.03
N SER A 99 -23.25 -22.51 2.87
CA SER A 99 -23.35 -23.97 2.72
C SER A 99 -22.01 -24.66 2.91
N GLU A 100 -20.94 -24.10 2.35
CA GLU A 100 -19.58 -24.58 2.55
C GLU A 100 -19.12 -24.45 4.00
N MET A 101 -19.41 -23.31 4.64
CA MET A 101 -19.11 -23.13 6.07
C MET A 101 -19.87 -24.15 6.93
N ALA A 102 -21.15 -24.41 6.62
CA ALA A 102 -21.95 -25.43 7.30
C ALA A 102 -21.41 -26.85 7.05
N MET A 103 -20.90 -27.14 5.84
CA MET A 103 -20.21 -28.39 5.53
C MET A 103 -18.95 -28.54 6.38
N GLY A 104 -18.13 -27.48 6.49
CA GLY A 104 -16.93 -27.47 7.33
C GLY A 104 -17.27 -27.73 8.80
N ALA A 105 -18.30 -27.05 9.33
CA ALA A 105 -18.81 -27.25 10.68
C ALA A 105 -19.27 -28.70 10.94
N LEU A 106 -20.01 -29.27 9.97
CA LEU A 106 -20.47 -30.66 9.99
C LEU A 106 -19.29 -31.63 10.03
N ILE A 107 -18.32 -31.49 9.13
CA ILE A 107 -17.16 -32.38 9.04
C ILE A 107 -16.30 -32.30 10.30
N TYR A 108 -16.06 -31.09 10.82
CA TYR A 108 -15.32 -30.88 12.06
C TYR A 108 -15.98 -31.62 13.24
N THR A 109 -17.29 -31.41 13.40
CA THR A 109 -18.08 -32.05 14.47
C THR A 109 -18.11 -33.56 14.30
N LEU A 110 -18.18 -34.06 13.07
CA LEU A 110 -18.14 -35.48 12.77
C LEU A 110 -16.79 -36.13 13.12
N GLN A 111 -15.68 -35.40 12.98
CA GLN A 111 -14.34 -35.91 13.28
C GLN A 111 -13.99 -35.83 14.77
N ILE A 112 -14.37 -34.73 15.44
CA ILE A 112 -13.89 -34.40 16.79
C ILE A 112 -14.99 -34.56 17.85
N SER A 113 -16.26 -34.68 17.45
CA SER A 113 -17.42 -34.80 18.35
C SER A 113 -17.62 -33.60 19.29
N ILE A 114 -17.12 -32.42 18.90
CA ILE A 114 -17.28 -31.15 19.62
C ILE A 114 -17.96 -30.15 18.67
N PRO A 115 -18.87 -29.27 19.16
CA PRO A 115 -19.47 -28.24 18.33
C PRO A 115 -18.43 -27.34 17.66
N ALA A 116 -18.53 -27.19 16.34
CA ALA A 116 -17.68 -26.25 15.60
C ALA A 116 -18.01 -24.79 15.92
N ASN A 117 -16.98 -23.94 15.94
CA ASN A 117 -17.07 -22.48 15.88
C ASN A 117 -16.75 -21.98 14.46
N ILE A 118 -16.81 -20.67 14.21
CA ILE A 118 -16.52 -20.11 12.87
C ILE A 118 -15.11 -20.50 12.41
N ASP A 119 -14.11 -20.30 13.26
CA ASP A 119 -12.70 -20.58 12.94
C ASP A 119 -12.49 -22.04 12.49
N THR A 120 -13.05 -23.01 13.22
CA THR A 120 -12.95 -24.43 12.88
C THR A 120 -13.82 -24.85 11.69
N SER A 121 -14.88 -24.09 11.39
CA SER A 121 -15.75 -24.32 10.24
C SER A 121 -15.10 -23.87 8.93
N VAL A 122 -14.32 -22.79 8.97
CA VAL A 122 -13.67 -22.19 7.79
C VAL A 122 -12.22 -22.67 7.65
N GLY A 123 -11.46 -22.72 8.75
CA GLY A 123 -10.04 -23.05 8.76
C GLY A 123 -9.70 -24.54 8.64
N ASN A 124 -10.60 -25.37 8.09
CA ASN A 124 -10.34 -26.77 7.83
C ASN A 124 -10.00 -27.04 6.35
N LEU A 125 -9.26 -28.12 6.10
CA LEU A 125 -8.80 -28.50 4.77
C LEU A 125 -9.95 -28.72 3.77
N TYR A 126 -11.11 -29.19 4.22
CA TYR A 126 -12.24 -29.51 3.35
C TYR A 126 -12.90 -28.25 2.81
N PHE A 127 -13.14 -27.25 3.66
CA PHE A 127 -13.63 -25.93 3.26
C PHE A 127 -12.69 -25.29 2.25
N VAL A 128 -11.40 -25.20 2.59
CA VAL A 128 -10.39 -24.56 1.72
C VAL A 128 -10.27 -25.27 0.37
N SER A 129 -10.30 -26.60 0.34
CA SER A 129 -10.23 -27.36 -0.91
C SER A 129 -11.42 -27.13 -1.82
N VAL A 130 -12.64 -27.15 -1.26
CA VAL A 130 -13.88 -26.89 -2.02
C VAL A 130 -13.87 -25.48 -2.56
N MET A 131 -13.60 -24.49 -1.71
CA MET A 131 -13.53 -23.08 -2.08
C MET A 131 -12.61 -22.87 -3.28
N ILE A 132 -11.37 -23.38 -3.24
CA ILE A 132 -10.40 -23.20 -4.34
C ILE A 132 -10.93 -23.80 -5.64
N ILE A 133 -11.49 -25.01 -5.58
CA ILE A 133 -11.98 -25.72 -6.76
C ILE A 133 -13.19 -25.00 -7.36
N GLU A 134 -14.11 -24.52 -6.54
CA GLU A 134 -15.29 -23.77 -6.99
C GLU A 134 -14.93 -22.41 -7.56
N MET A 135 -14.01 -21.69 -6.92
CA MET A 135 -13.48 -20.44 -7.43
C MET A 135 -12.77 -20.63 -8.78
N ALA A 136 -11.92 -21.66 -8.88
CA ALA A 136 -11.23 -21.99 -10.13
C ALA A 136 -12.23 -22.35 -11.24
N PHE A 137 -13.24 -23.17 -10.93
CA PHE A 137 -14.28 -23.56 -11.88
C PHE A 137 -15.10 -22.35 -12.35
N THR A 138 -15.53 -21.49 -11.42
CA THR A 138 -16.27 -20.26 -11.72
C THR A 138 -15.47 -19.34 -12.64
N LEU A 139 -14.17 -19.18 -12.37
CA LEU A 139 -13.29 -18.37 -13.19
C LEU A 139 -13.10 -18.96 -14.60
N ILE A 140 -12.94 -20.28 -14.72
CA ILE A 140 -12.80 -20.97 -16.01
C ILE A 140 -14.05 -20.78 -16.87
N LEU A 141 -15.24 -20.91 -16.28
CA LEU A 141 -16.51 -20.71 -17.00
C LEU A 141 -16.67 -19.27 -17.48
N SER A 142 -16.44 -18.30 -16.58
CA SER A 142 -16.61 -16.87 -16.88
C SER A 142 -15.45 -16.25 -17.68
N PHE A 143 -14.33 -16.97 -17.84
CA PHE A 143 -13.04 -16.44 -18.34
C PHE A 143 -13.11 -15.64 -19.64
N ARG A 144 -13.99 -16.05 -20.57
CA ARG A 144 -14.15 -15.43 -21.89
C ARG A 144 -15.01 -14.16 -21.84
N ASN A 145 -15.89 -14.05 -20.86
CA ASN A 145 -16.84 -12.95 -20.71
C ASN A 145 -16.27 -11.81 -19.83
N LEU A 146 -15.20 -12.07 -19.09
CA LEU A 146 -14.59 -11.12 -18.17
C LEU A 146 -13.63 -10.14 -18.86
N ASP A 147 -13.70 -8.88 -18.45
CA ASP A 147 -12.70 -7.87 -18.79
C ASP A 147 -11.32 -8.29 -18.31
N LYS A 148 -10.27 -7.96 -19.09
CA LYS A 148 -8.87 -8.33 -18.76
C LYS A 148 -8.46 -7.88 -17.35
N THR A 149 -8.89 -6.69 -16.92
CA THR A 149 -8.57 -6.13 -15.61
C THR A 149 -9.18 -6.97 -14.49
N LEU A 150 -10.50 -7.17 -14.54
CA LEU A 150 -11.22 -7.97 -13.55
C LEU A 150 -10.72 -9.40 -13.52
N ARG A 151 -10.43 -9.99 -14.68
CA ARG A 151 -9.86 -11.34 -14.75
C ARG A 151 -8.53 -11.45 -14.02
N ASN A 152 -7.65 -10.46 -14.16
CA ASN A 152 -6.38 -10.44 -13.45
C ASN A 152 -6.57 -10.29 -11.93
N TYR A 153 -7.52 -9.45 -11.50
CA TYR A 153 -7.89 -9.30 -10.08
C TYR A 153 -8.40 -10.61 -9.47
N LEU A 154 -9.26 -11.33 -10.21
CA LEU A 154 -9.77 -12.62 -9.78
C LEU A 154 -8.63 -13.66 -9.72
N ILE A 155 -7.74 -13.72 -10.71
CA ILE A 155 -6.58 -14.62 -10.67
C ILE A 155 -5.72 -14.36 -9.42
N GLY A 156 -5.43 -13.09 -9.11
CA GLY A 156 -4.70 -12.70 -7.91
C GLY A 156 -5.34 -13.24 -6.63
N LEU A 157 -6.63 -12.92 -6.45
CA LEU A 157 -7.39 -13.40 -5.29
C LEU A 157 -7.46 -14.94 -5.24
N LEU A 158 -7.62 -15.63 -6.36
CA LEU A 158 -7.61 -17.11 -6.41
C LEU A 158 -6.28 -17.70 -5.95
N LEU A 159 -5.15 -17.06 -6.31
CA LEU A 159 -3.82 -17.52 -5.88
C LEU A 159 -3.58 -17.27 -4.39
N LEU A 160 -4.22 -16.25 -3.83
CA LEU A 160 -4.12 -15.87 -2.42
C LEU A 160 -4.96 -16.75 -1.49
N MET A 161 -6.14 -17.16 -1.94
CA MET A 161 -7.12 -17.89 -1.12
C MET A 161 -6.65 -19.21 -0.47
N PRO A 162 -5.72 -19.99 -1.02
CA PRO A 162 -5.27 -21.24 -0.40
C PRO A 162 -4.49 -21.09 0.92
N TRP A 163 -3.96 -19.90 1.21
CA TRP A 163 -2.96 -19.71 2.26
C TRP A 163 -3.59 -19.44 3.64
N PHE A 164 -4.38 -20.41 4.14
CA PHE A 164 -4.95 -20.37 5.48
C PHE A 164 -3.95 -20.80 6.56
N PRO A 165 -3.64 -19.96 7.58
CA PRO A 165 -2.69 -20.33 8.63
C PRO A 165 -3.00 -21.66 9.35
N GLN A 166 -4.27 -21.99 9.55
CA GLN A 166 -4.70 -23.19 10.28
C GLN A 166 -4.53 -24.51 9.50
N VAL A 167 -4.47 -24.45 8.17
CA VAL A 167 -4.38 -25.65 7.32
C VAL A 167 -2.95 -26.19 7.24
N PHE A 168 -1.96 -25.32 7.47
CA PHE A 168 -0.55 -25.69 7.38
C PHE A 168 0.04 -26.03 8.76
N PRO A 169 1.04 -26.93 8.83
CA PRO A 169 1.73 -27.26 10.09
C PRO A 169 2.44 -26.07 10.74
N SER A 170 2.81 -25.07 9.94
CA SER A 170 3.49 -23.85 10.38
C SER A 170 2.75 -22.62 9.83
N VAL A 171 2.50 -21.63 10.68
CA VAL A 171 1.82 -20.38 10.28
C VAL A 171 2.69 -19.46 9.42
N ASN A 172 4.01 -19.59 9.48
CA ASN A 172 4.93 -18.70 8.78
C ASN A 172 4.82 -18.82 7.25
N LEU A 173 4.76 -20.05 6.72
CA LEU A 173 4.67 -20.29 5.29
C LEU A 173 3.44 -19.63 4.62
N PRO A 174 2.20 -19.83 5.10
CA PRO A 174 1.02 -19.21 4.51
C PRO A 174 1.07 -17.67 4.60
N ILE A 175 1.58 -17.10 5.69
CA ILE A 175 1.71 -15.64 5.85
C ILE A 175 2.73 -15.07 4.85
N TRP A 176 3.87 -15.73 4.65
CA TRP A 176 4.86 -15.29 3.67
C TRP A 176 4.30 -15.32 2.24
N LEU A 177 3.58 -16.38 1.89
CA LEU A 177 2.99 -16.54 0.56
C LEU A 177 1.82 -15.59 0.34
N SER A 178 0.97 -15.37 1.35
CA SER A 178 -0.10 -14.36 1.28
C SER A 178 0.48 -12.97 1.04
N ALA A 179 1.48 -12.55 1.82
CA ALA A 179 2.13 -11.26 1.66
C ALA A 179 2.76 -11.05 0.26
N ILE A 180 3.51 -12.04 -0.25
CA ILE A 180 4.13 -11.96 -1.59
C ILE A 180 3.07 -11.79 -2.68
N ILE A 181 1.98 -12.56 -2.60
CA ILE A 181 0.89 -12.49 -3.58
C ILE A 181 0.17 -11.14 -3.49
N MET A 182 -0.09 -10.64 -2.28
CA MET A 182 -0.73 -9.34 -2.06
C MET A 182 0.09 -8.17 -2.59
N ILE A 183 1.41 -8.20 -2.42
CA ILE A 183 2.31 -7.20 -3.02
C ILE A 183 2.20 -7.26 -4.55
N GLY A 184 2.24 -8.47 -5.13
CA GLY A 184 2.06 -8.67 -6.57
C GLY A 184 0.71 -8.15 -7.09
N ASP A 185 -0.38 -8.40 -6.36
CA ASP A 185 -1.71 -7.95 -6.71
C ASP A 185 -1.88 -6.44 -6.54
N THR A 186 -1.26 -5.83 -5.55
CA THR A 186 -1.27 -4.38 -5.33
C THR A 186 -0.53 -3.66 -6.46
N ILE A 187 0.63 -4.18 -6.88
CA ILE A 187 1.34 -3.73 -8.08
C ILE A 187 0.43 -3.83 -9.31
N LEU A 188 -0.31 -4.93 -9.46
CA LEU A 188 -1.23 -5.16 -10.58
C LEU A 188 -2.39 -4.17 -10.57
N ILE A 189 -2.97 -3.88 -9.40
CA ILE A 189 -4.01 -2.86 -9.20
C ILE A 189 -3.49 -1.50 -9.66
N TYR A 190 -2.33 -1.07 -9.16
CA TYR A 190 -1.76 0.22 -9.52
C TYR A 190 -1.39 0.34 -11.00
N ASP A 191 -0.83 -0.70 -11.60
CA ASP A 191 -0.50 -0.73 -13.02
C ASP A 191 -1.75 -0.65 -13.92
N SER A 192 -2.82 -1.34 -13.54
CA SER A 192 -4.08 -1.31 -14.27
C SER A 192 -4.75 0.07 -14.19
N LEU A 193 -4.76 0.70 -13.00
CA LEU A 193 -5.26 2.05 -12.77
C LEU A 193 -4.42 3.07 -13.54
N TYR A 194 -3.10 2.93 -13.55
CA TYR A 194 -2.20 3.78 -14.34
C TYR A 194 -2.46 3.68 -15.84
N THR A 195 -2.59 2.45 -16.38
CA THR A 195 -2.84 2.22 -17.81
C THR A 195 -4.15 2.85 -18.27
N GLN A 196 -5.17 2.84 -17.42
CA GLN A 196 -6.48 3.38 -17.73
C GLN A 196 -6.61 4.89 -17.43
N ARG A 197 -5.58 5.58 -16.92
CA ARG A 197 -5.68 6.93 -16.31
C ARG A 197 -6.31 8.01 -17.18
N LEU A 198 -6.13 7.90 -18.50
CA LEU A 198 -6.64 8.87 -19.47
C LEU A 198 -8.13 8.66 -19.81
N ARG A 199 -8.71 7.51 -19.44
CA ARG A 199 -10.13 7.21 -19.71
C ARG A 199 -11.05 8.07 -18.84
N ALA A 200 -12.22 8.42 -19.36
CA ALA A 200 -13.20 9.22 -18.62
C ALA A 200 -13.71 8.49 -17.36
N SER A 201 -13.78 7.16 -17.40
CA SER A 201 -14.20 6.31 -16.28
C SER A 201 -13.34 5.05 -16.23
N GLN A 202 -13.03 4.57 -15.02
CA GLN A 202 -12.19 3.41 -14.76
C GLN A 202 -12.88 2.49 -13.73
N GLU A 203 -12.38 1.26 -13.61
CA GLU A 203 -12.86 0.25 -12.66
C GLU A 203 -12.34 0.49 -11.22
N THR A 204 -12.27 1.75 -10.81
CA THR A 204 -11.61 2.10 -9.55
C THR A 204 -12.36 1.62 -8.31
N PHE A 205 -13.69 1.54 -8.36
CA PHE A 205 -14.47 0.98 -7.25
C PHE A 205 -14.24 -0.52 -7.09
N THR A 206 -14.03 -1.27 -8.19
CA THR A 206 -13.65 -2.68 -8.12
C THR A 206 -12.30 -2.86 -7.45
N ALA A 207 -11.32 -1.99 -7.77
CA ALA A 207 -10.04 -1.98 -7.08
C ALA A 207 -10.18 -1.68 -5.58
N ILE A 208 -10.98 -0.67 -5.21
CA ILE A 208 -11.24 -0.33 -3.80
C ILE A 208 -11.88 -1.50 -3.05
N GLU A 209 -12.84 -2.20 -3.65
CA GLU A 209 -13.45 -3.39 -3.04
C GLU A 209 -12.42 -4.47 -2.76
N LEU A 210 -11.57 -4.80 -3.75
CA LEU A 210 -10.53 -5.82 -3.59
C LEU A 210 -9.49 -5.42 -2.55
N THR A 211 -8.98 -4.18 -2.61
CA THR A 211 -8.05 -3.67 -1.59
C THR A 211 -8.69 -3.64 -0.20
N SER A 212 -10.02 -3.46 -0.09
CA SER A 212 -10.71 -3.50 1.22
C SER A 212 -10.69 -4.90 1.80
N ILE A 213 -10.89 -5.93 0.97
CA ILE A 213 -10.82 -7.33 1.37
C ILE A 213 -9.41 -7.66 1.85
N PHE A 214 -8.40 -7.30 1.06
CA PHE A 214 -6.99 -7.42 1.43
C PHE A 214 -6.67 -6.71 2.76
N THR A 215 -7.19 -5.50 2.96
CA THR A 215 -7.01 -4.76 4.21
C THR A 215 -7.60 -5.53 5.40
N LEU A 216 -8.81 -6.07 5.25
CA LEU A 216 -9.45 -6.86 6.30
C LEU A 216 -8.69 -8.16 6.61
N MET A 217 -8.12 -8.80 5.59
CA MET A 217 -7.27 -9.98 5.76
C MET A 217 -6.03 -9.67 6.61
N MET A 218 -5.30 -8.60 6.29
CA MET A 218 -4.08 -8.26 7.06
C MET A 218 -4.40 -7.75 8.46
N ILE A 219 -5.52 -7.05 8.65
CA ILE A 219 -6.04 -6.76 9.99
C ILE A 219 -6.32 -8.06 10.75
N GLY A 220 -6.92 -9.05 10.10
CA GLY A 220 -7.20 -10.35 10.68
C GLY A 220 -5.95 -11.11 11.12
N GLU A 221 -4.92 -11.16 10.26
CA GLU A 221 -3.63 -11.77 10.59
C GLU A 221 -2.92 -11.00 11.73
N PHE A 222 -2.98 -9.67 11.74
CA PHE A 222 -2.39 -8.86 12.81
C PHE A 222 -3.09 -9.11 14.16
N VAL A 223 -4.43 -9.17 14.17
CA VAL A 223 -5.25 -9.49 15.34
C VAL A 223 -4.96 -10.90 15.85
N PHE A 224 -4.67 -11.85 14.95
CA PHE A 224 -4.24 -13.19 15.32
C PHE A 224 -2.96 -13.19 16.15
N PHE A 225 -1.94 -12.40 15.79
CA PHE A 225 -0.73 -12.31 16.61
C PHE A 225 -0.96 -11.66 17.98
N LEU A 226 -1.93 -10.74 18.10
CA LEU A 226 -2.24 -10.06 19.35
C LEU A 226 -3.10 -10.91 20.32
N TYR A 227 -4.09 -11.62 19.79
CA TYR A 227 -5.13 -12.27 20.59
C TYR A 227 -5.24 -13.79 20.36
N ASN A 228 -4.47 -14.34 19.44
CA ASN A 228 -4.50 -15.75 19.05
C ASN A 228 -5.89 -16.22 18.58
N THR A 229 -6.60 -15.37 17.84
CA THR A 229 -7.90 -15.68 17.20
C THR A 229 -7.85 -15.31 15.72
N LEU A 230 -8.42 -16.17 14.87
CA LEU A 230 -8.47 -15.97 13.42
C LEU A 230 -9.84 -15.53 12.93
N LEU A 231 -10.79 -15.27 13.83
CA LEU A 231 -12.17 -14.89 13.50
C LEU A 231 -12.26 -13.76 12.47
N VAL A 232 -11.46 -12.70 12.62
CA VAL A 232 -11.47 -11.56 11.69
C VAL A 232 -10.92 -11.97 10.33
N PHE A 233 -9.87 -12.80 10.31
CA PHE A 233 -9.31 -13.37 9.09
C PHE A 233 -10.34 -14.27 8.39
N ASP A 234 -10.98 -15.19 9.10
CA ASP A 234 -11.96 -16.12 8.54
C ASP A 234 -13.19 -15.38 7.97
N ILE A 235 -13.67 -14.34 8.65
CA ILE A 235 -14.72 -13.46 8.12
C ILE A 235 -14.26 -12.75 6.84
N SER A 236 -13.02 -12.24 6.80
CA SER A 236 -12.49 -11.57 5.62
C SER A 236 -12.35 -12.52 4.42
N MET A 237 -12.04 -13.80 4.65
CA MET A 237 -11.98 -14.83 3.63
C MET A 237 -13.36 -15.16 3.07
N ILE A 238 -14.37 -15.29 3.93
CA ILE A 238 -15.77 -15.44 3.50
C ILE A 238 -16.20 -14.25 2.63
N ILE A 239 -15.88 -13.02 3.04
CA ILE A 239 -16.16 -11.82 2.26
C ILE A 239 -15.42 -11.85 0.92
N GLY A 240 -14.15 -12.26 0.91
CA GLY A 240 -13.34 -12.41 -0.29
C GLY A 240 -13.93 -13.41 -1.28
N MET A 241 -14.40 -14.55 -0.78
CA MET A 241 -14.99 -15.60 -1.59
C MET A 241 -16.34 -15.17 -2.18
N MET A 242 -17.21 -14.58 -1.35
CA MET A 242 -18.48 -14.02 -1.81
C MET A 242 -18.23 -12.97 -2.90
N TRP A 243 -17.26 -12.07 -2.67
CA TRP A 243 -16.90 -11.05 -3.64
C TRP A 243 -16.36 -11.65 -4.94
N PHE A 244 -15.48 -12.65 -4.86
CA PHE A 244 -14.89 -13.32 -6.01
C PHE A 244 -15.97 -13.91 -6.93
N VAL A 245 -16.83 -14.76 -6.38
CA VAL A 245 -17.86 -15.44 -7.20
C VAL A 245 -18.88 -14.44 -7.69
N TYR A 246 -19.25 -13.46 -6.87
CA TYR A 246 -20.19 -12.42 -7.26
C TYR A 246 -19.66 -11.60 -8.44
N ARG A 247 -18.39 -11.18 -8.39
CA ARG A 247 -17.76 -10.41 -9.46
C ARG A 247 -17.46 -11.22 -10.71
N ALA A 248 -17.14 -12.51 -10.56
CA ALA A 248 -17.00 -13.42 -11.70
C ALA A 248 -18.31 -13.57 -12.49
N LEU A 249 -19.47 -13.57 -11.81
CA LEU A 249 -20.78 -13.70 -12.44
C LEU A 249 -21.39 -12.37 -12.89
N ALA A 250 -21.33 -11.34 -12.04
CA ALA A 250 -21.98 -10.05 -12.27
C ALA A 250 -21.13 -9.06 -13.09
N GLY A 251 -19.82 -9.29 -13.17
CA GLY A 251 -18.85 -8.36 -13.74
C GLY A 251 -18.39 -7.26 -12.77
N PRO A 252 -17.63 -6.26 -13.27
CA PRO A 252 -17.01 -5.23 -12.44
C PRO A 252 -18.06 -4.33 -11.78
N ASN A 253 -17.64 -3.52 -10.80
CA ASN A 253 -18.56 -2.61 -10.13
C ASN A 253 -19.22 -1.64 -11.15
N PRO A 254 -20.56 -1.51 -11.16
CA PRO A 254 -21.26 -0.60 -12.07
C PRO A 254 -20.88 0.87 -11.83
N ARG A 255 -20.49 1.25 -10.61
CA ARG A 255 -19.96 2.58 -10.31
C ARG A 255 -18.54 2.66 -10.84
N LYS A 256 -18.31 3.60 -11.76
CA LYS A 256 -16.99 3.90 -12.30
C LYS A 256 -16.50 5.24 -11.78
N GLY A 257 -15.20 5.36 -11.61
CA GLY A 257 -14.53 6.59 -11.15
C GLY A 257 -13.20 6.77 -11.86
N ASN A 258 -12.67 7.98 -11.87
CA ASN A 258 -11.28 8.20 -12.29
C ASN A 258 -10.56 8.87 -11.13
N TYR A 259 -9.53 8.19 -10.61
CA TYR A 259 -8.79 8.69 -9.46
C TYR A 259 -8.12 10.02 -9.79
N ALA A 260 -7.44 10.18 -10.93
CA ALA A 260 -6.72 11.41 -11.29
C ALA A 260 -7.61 12.68 -11.36
N ARG A 261 -8.94 12.52 -11.46
CA ARG A 261 -9.91 13.64 -11.48
C ARG A 261 -10.58 13.90 -10.14
N ASN A 262 -10.75 12.88 -9.30
CA ASN A 262 -11.45 12.99 -8.03
C ASN A 262 -10.49 12.79 -6.84
N PRO A 263 -10.18 13.85 -6.06
CA PRO A 263 -9.22 13.76 -4.97
C PRO A 263 -9.66 12.81 -3.85
N LEU A 264 -10.96 12.71 -3.57
CA LEU A 264 -11.46 11.79 -2.54
C LEU A 264 -11.23 10.34 -2.94
N LEU A 265 -11.48 10.03 -4.20
CA LEU A 265 -11.31 8.67 -4.71
C LEU A 265 -9.82 8.28 -4.76
N ALA A 266 -8.92 9.19 -5.16
CA ALA A 266 -7.49 8.95 -5.08
C ALA A 266 -7.02 8.77 -3.63
N PHE A 267 -7.53 9.60 -2.70
CA PHE A 267 -7.21 9.47 -1.28
C PHE A 267 -7.69 8.13 -0.72
N THR A 268 -8.90 7.69 -1.05
CA THR A 268 -9.43 6.40 -0.59
C THR A 268 -8.55 5.23 -1.01
N ILE A 269 -8.08 5.18 -2.27
CA ILE A 269 -7.19 4.10 -2.72
C ILE A 269 -5.89 4.13 -1.93
N ILE A 270 -5.21 5.29 -1.90
CA ILE A 270 -3.88 5.40 -1.28
C ILE A 270 -3.99 5.09 0.22
N PHE A 271 -5.01 5.61 0.90
CA PHE A 271 -5.22 5.39 2.32
C PHE A 271 -5.53 3.94 2.63
N LEU A 272 -6.37 3.29 1.83
CA LEU A 272 -6.73 1.89 2.03
C LEU A 272 -5.54 0.96 1.79
N THR A 273 -4.80 1.16 0.69
CA THR A 273 -3.56 0.42 0.45
C THR A 273 -2.54 0.65 1.55
N PHE A 274 -2.39 1.90 2.03
CA PHE A 274 -1.49 2.20 3.12
C PHE A 274 -1.87 1.48 4.43
N ILE A 275 -3.16 1.40 4.78
CA ILE A 275 -3.61 0.63 5.94
C ILE A 275 -3.29 -0.85 5.74
N MET A 276 -3.56 -1.40 4.56
CA MET A 276 -3.23 -2.79 4.23
C MET A 276 -1.73 -3.06 4.38
N GLU A 277 -0.87 -2.20 3.83
CA GLU A 277 0.60 -2.30 3.94
C GLU A 277 1.09 -2.15 5.37
N PHE A 278 0.49 -1.24 6.15
CA PHE A 278 0.78 -1.07 7.57
C PHE A 278 0.57 -2.38 8.35
N PHE A 279 -0.61 -2.98 8.23
CA PHE A 279 -0.91 -4.24 8.92
C PHE A 279 -0.06 -5.39 8.38
N MET A 280 0.16 -5.45 7.07
CA MET A 280 1.04 -6.45 6.46
C MET A 280 2.48 -6.35 6.99
N GLY A 281 3.00 -5.13 7.18
CA GLY A 281 4.35 -4.91 7.70
C GLY A 281 4.47 -5.43 9.12
N GLY A 282 3.51 -5.06 9.97
CA GLY A 282 3.45 -5.55 11.35
C GLY A 282 3.28 -7.06 11.46
N VAL A 283 2.50 -7.68 10.55
CA VAL A 283 2.37 -9.14 10.50
C VAL A 283 3.70 -9.82 10.19
N LEU A 284 4.45 -9.33 9.20
CA LEU A 284 5.77 -9.88 8.88
C LEU A 284 6.78 -9.65 10.02
N ASP A 285 6.72 -8.51 10.71
CA ASP A 285 7.54 -8.26 11.89
C ASP A 285 7.25 -9.24 13.04
N PHE A 286 5.99 -9.67 13.22
CA PHE A 286 5.67 -10.75 14.18
C PHE A 286 6.26 -12.09 13.75
N VAL A 287 6.18 -12.42 12.45
CA VAL A 287 6.71 -13.69 11.91
C VAL A 287 8.23 -13.78 12.09
N GLU A 288 8.94 -12.67 11.89
CA GLU A 288 10.39 -12.59 12.00
C GLU A 288 10.89 -12.26 13.42
N GLY A 289 9.96 -12.10 14.37
CA GLY A 289 10.26 -11.89 15.79
C GLY A 289 10.76 -10.49 16.15
N VAL A 290 10.62 -9.52 15.25
CA VAL A 290 10.82 -8.09 15.56
C VAL A 290 9.77 -7.64 16.58
N PHE A 291 8.51 -8.05 16.37
CA PHE A 291 7.46 -7.90 17.36
C PHE A 291 7.19 -9.22 18.08
N SER A 292 7.12 -9.17 19.40
CA SER A 292 6.78 -10.33 20.21
C SER A 292 5.27 -10.56 20.22
N PRO A 293 4.76 -11.78 19.97
CA PRO A 293 3.33 -12.07 19.97
C PRO A 293 2.63 -11.77 21.31
N ARG A 294 1.30 -11.69 21.26
CA ARG A 294 0.39 -11.24 22.33
C ARG A 294 0.49 -9.74 22.61
N VAL A 295 -0.58 -9.16 23.14
CA VAL A 295 -0.62 -7.72 23.48
C VAL A 295 0.59 -7.30 24.34
N SER A 296 0.90 -8.03 25.42
CA SER A 296 2.04 -7.67 26.28
C SER A 296 3.39 -7.74 25.56
N GLY A 297 3.57 -8.72 24.67
CA GLY A 297 4.77 -8.85 23.84
C GLY A 297 4.88 -7.68 22.87
N PHE A 298 3.80 -7.39 22.16
CA PHE A 298 3.74 -6.30 21.18
C PHE A 298 4.08 -4.96 21.82
N LEU A 299 3.45 -4.64 22.96
CA LEU A 299 3.72 -3.41 23.71
C LEU A 299 5.18 -3.31 24.19
N SER A 300 5.82 -4.44 24.52
CA SER A 300 7.23 -4.45 24.92
C SER A 300 8.21 -4.33 23.74
N SER A 301 7.74 -4.56 22.52
CA SER A 301 8.53 -4.46 21.29
C SER A 301 8.38 -3.11 20.59
N LEU A 302 7.57 -2.19 21.13
CA LEU A 302 7.43 -0.85 20.59
C LEU A 302 8.70 -0.02 20.79
N THR A 303 8.85 1.02 19.96
CA THR A 303 10.06 1.83 19.88
C THR A 303 10.12 2.86 21.00
N LEU A 304 8.99 3.43 21.40
CA LEU A 304 8.89 4.38 22.50
C LEU A 304 8.42 3.70 23.80
N PRO A 305 8.70 4.30 24.97
CA PRO A 305 8.21 3.76 26.24
C PRO A 305 6.69 3.87 26.36
N TRP A 306 6.02 2.72 26.53
CA TRP A 306 4.58 2.64 26.76
C TRP A 306 4.14 3.40 28.02
N GLN A 307 3.08 4.20 27.91
CA GLN A 307 2.56 4.99 29.03
C GLN A 307 1.24 4.42 29.56
N PRO A 308 0.94 4.57 30.87
CA PRO A 308 -0.35 4.17 31.39
C PRO A 308 -1.45 5.10 30.88
N PHE A 309 -2.63 4.56 30.54
CA PHE A 309 -3.81 5.28 30.04
C PHE A 309 -4.50 6.16 31.10
N THR A 310 -3.74 7.11 31.66
CA THR A 310 -4.19 8.02 32.72
C THR A 310 -4.70 9.34 32.16
N ASN A 311 -4.17 9.79 31.01
CA ASN A 311 -4.48 11.07 30.39
C ASN A 311 -4.56 10.96 28.86
N PRO A 312 -5.30 11.86 28.17
CA PRO A 312 -5.38 11.87 26.70
C PRO A 312 -4.03 12.03 25.99
N ILE A 313 -3.06 12.69 26.63
CA ILE A 313 -1.70 12.86 26.10
C ILE A 313 -0.98 11.51 26.00
N ASN A 314 -1.15 10.65 27.01
CA ASN A 314 -0.55 9.31 27.01
C ASN A 314 -1.18 8.44 25.91
N VAL A 315 -2.50 8.51 25.75
CA VAL A 315 -3.18 7.81 24.64
C VAL A 315 -2.67 8.26 23.27
N LEU A 316 -2.44 9.57 23.09
CA LEU A 316 -1.87 10.10 21.85
C LEU A 316 -0.41 9.65 21.65
N TRP A 317 0.38 9.63 22.71
CA TRP A 317 1.76 9.12 22.69
C TRP A 317 1.82 7.66 22.26
N ASP A 318 1.03 6.81 22.92
CA ASP A 318 0.96 5.37 22.64
C ASP A 318 0.44 5.10 21.21
N PHE A 319 -0.50 5.91 20.72
CA PHE A 319 -0.94 5.84 19.32
C PHE A 319 0.18 6.19 18.34
N ILE A 320 0.93 7.26 18.61
CA ILE A 320 2.08 7.66 17.79
C ILE A 320 3.16 6.56 17.80
N ASP A 321 3.38 5.94 18.95
CA ASP A 321 4.35 4.85 19.11
C ASP A 321 3.97 3.60 18.30
N ILE A 322 2.72 3.14 18.41
CA ILE A 322 2.22 2.01 17.61
C ILE A 322 2.38 2.32 16.11
N VAL A 323 1.93 3.49 15.68
CA VAL A 323 1.96 3.86 14.26
C VAL A 323 3.40 4.00 13.76
N GLY A 324 4.24 4.73 14.49
CA GLY A 324 5.64 4.96 14.09
C GLY A 324 6.49 3.69 14.15
N SER A 325 6.26 2.80 15.12
CA SER A 325 7.02 1.55 15.26
C SER A 325 6.80 0.62 14.07
N VAL A 326 5.56 0.51 13.60
CA VAL A 326 5.26 -0.30 12.41
C VAL A 326 5.73 0.39 11.13
N LEU A 327 5.56 1.71 10.99
CA LEU A 327 5.98 2.43 9.77
C LEU A 327 7.49 2.59 9.64
N GLY A 328 8.21 2.64 10.75
CA GLY A 328 9.67 2.60 10.79
C GLY A 328 10.26 1.18 10.77
N SER A 329 9.41 0.15 10.72
CA SER A 329 9.86 -1.23 10.77
C SER A 329 10.56 -1.68 9.50
N ILE A 330 11.36 -2.73 9.67
CA ILE A 330 12.12 -3.40 8.64
C ILE A 330 11.21 -3.89 7.50
N TRP A 331 10.18 -4.67 7.84
CA TRP A 331 9.38 -5.35 6.83
C TRP A 331 8.43 -4.40 6.12
N PHE A 332 7.91 -3.39 6.82
CA PHE A 332 7.17 -2.32 6.17
C PHE A 332 8.01 -1.63 5.09
N LEU A 333 9.25 -1.25 5.41
CA LEU A 333 10.15 -0.61 4.44
C LEU A 333 10.55 -1.53 3.28
N ILE A 334 10.78 -2.82 3.53
CA ILE A 334 11.09 -3.79 2.46
C ILE A 334 9.94 -3.90 1.47
N MET A 335 8.71 -4.09 1.95
CA MET A 335 7.55 -4.26 1.09
C MET A 335 7.24 -3.00 0.29
N MET A 336 7.24 -1.85 0.94
CA MET A 336 7.12 -0.55 0.28
C MET A 336 8.20 -0.38 -0.79
N GLY A 337 9.43 -0.79 -0.51
CA GLY A 337 10.54 -0.79 -1.45
C GLY A 337 10.30 -1.67 -2.67
N ILE A 338 9.79 -2.88 -2.49
CA ILE A 338 9.49 -3.83 -3.57
C ILE A 338 8.37 -3.28 -4.46
N GLU A 339 7.27 -2.85 -3.87
CA GLU A 339 6.12 -2.32 -4.60
C GLU A 339 6.50 -1.07 -5.39
N MET A 340 6.97 -0.03 -4.68
CA MET A 340 7.28 1.26 -5.27
C MET A 340 8.47 1.16 -6.23
N GLY A 341 9.43 0.29 -5.91
CA GLY A 341 10.57 -0.04 -6.77
C GLY A 341 10.14 -0.65 -8.10
N PHE A 342 9.17 -1.58 -8.10
CA PHE A 342 8.65 -2.15 -9.33
C PHE A 342 7.88 -1.11 -10.17
N LEU A 343 7.05 -0.27 -9.53
CA LEU A 343 6.35 0.81 -10.23
C LEU A 343 7.32 1.85 -10.81
N ALA A 344 8.40 2.17 -10.10
CA ALA A 344 9.46 3.03 -10.58
C ALA A 344 10.25 2.40 -11.73
N PHE A 345 10.52 1.09 -11.66
CA PHE A 345 11.17 0.34 -12.73
C PHE A 345 10.33 0.38 -14.02
N LYS A 346 9.01 0.14 -13.93
CA LYS A 346 8.10 0.28 -15.09
C LYS A 346 8.16 1.67 -15.70
N LYS A 347 8.12 2.72 -14.89
CA LYS A 347 8.26 4.10 -15.40
C LYS A 347 9.64 4.34 -16.03
N MET A 348 10.72 3.79 -15.47
CA MET A 348 12.07 3.94 -16.03
C MET A 348 12.15 3.42 -17.48
N LEU A 349 11.41 2.35 -17.80
CA LEU A 349 11.32 1.82 -19.17
C LEU A 349 10.66 2.81 -20.14
N GLU A 350 9.70 3.61 -19.68
CA GLU A 350 8.98 4.63 -20.47
C GLU A 350 9.81 5.91 -20.75
N MET A 351 10.91 6.12 -20.02
CA MET A 351 11.71 7.34 -20.19
C MET A 351 12.43 7.34 -21.55
N ARG A 352 12.65 8.53 -22.14
CA ARG A 352 13.42 8.71 -23.39
C ARG A 352 14.88 9.07 -23.11
N VAL A 353 15.12 9.89 -22.08
CA VAL A 353 16.44 10.45 -21.79
C VAL A 353 17.27 9.49 -20.94
N LYS A 354 18.42 9.04 -21.47
CA LYS A 354 19.34 8.09 -20.79
C LYS A 354 19.77 8.56 -19.41
N GLU A 355 20.10 9.85 -19.26
CA GLU A 355 20.53 10.39 -17.97
C GLU A 355 19.45 10.27 -16.88
N VAL A 356 18.18 10.43 -17.25
CA VAL A 356 17.07 10.29 -16.31
C VAL A 356 16.81 8.82 -15.98
N LYS A 357 17.01 7.89 -16.94
CA LYS A 357 16.98 6.45 -16.68
C LYS A 357 18.03 6.02 -15.67
N VAL A 358 19.29 6.42 -15.89
CA VAL A 358 20.40 6.09 -14.98
C VAL A 358 20.11 6.62 -13.57
N ARG A 359 19.58 7.84 -13.45
CA ARG A 359 19.14 8.39 -12.15
C ARG A 359 18.10 7.51 -11.47
N MET A 360 17.07 7.06 -12.20
CA MET A 360 16.03 6.19 -11.62
C MET A 360 16.60 4.85 -11.16
N GLY A 361 17.53 4.26 -11.93
CA GLY A 361 18.26 3.07 -11.49
C GLY A 361 19.07 3.30 -10.21
N LEU A 362 19.80 4.43 -10.13
CA LEU A 362 20.52 4.82 -8.92
C LEU A 362 19.60 5.06 -7.73
N MET A 363 18.40 5.60 -7.94
CA MET A 363 17.39 5.82 -6.90
C MET A 363 16.87 4.48 -6.33
N ILE A 364 16.53 3.52 -7.20
CA ILE A 364 16.10 2.18 -6.77
C ILE A 364 17.24 1.49 -6.00
N LEU A 365 18.47 1.56 -6.53
CA LEU A 365 19.64 0.99 -5.87
C LEU A 365 19.93 1.68 -4.52
N ALA A 366 19.80 3.00 -4.45
CA ALA A 366 20.01 3.74 -3.21
C ALA A 366 18.99 3.34 -2.15
N TYR A 367 17.72 3.15 -2.48
CA TYR A 367 16.73 2.64 -1.54
C TYR A 367 17.10 1.23 -1.06
N ALA A 368 17.39 0.32 -2.00
CA ALA A 368 17.75 -1.06 -1.67
C ALA A 368 19.02 -1.15 -0.81
N LEU A 369 20.00 -0.27 -1.01
CA LEU A 369 21.23 -0.26 -0.22
C LEU A 369 21.05 0.47 1.11
N TYR A 370 20.63 1.73 1.09
CA TYR A 370 20.64 2.59 2.28
C TYR A 370 19.43 2.39 3.20
N THR A 371 18.30 1.88 2.68
CA THR A 371 17.09 1.66 3.48
C THR A 371 16.95 0.19 3.86
N ILE A 372 17.36 -0.72 2.98
CA ILE A 372 17.19 -2.16 3.19
C ILE A 372 18.49 -2.85 3.61
N TYR A 373 19.45 -2.98 2.69
CA TYR A 373 20.60 -3.85 2.86
C TYR A 373 21.52 -3.42 4.01
N ILE A 374 21.92 -2.16 4.04
CA ILE A 374 22.92 -1.71 5.01
C ILE A 374 22.36 -1.75 6.44
N PRO A 375 21.16 -1.20 6.74
CA PRO A 375 20.57 -1.26 8.08
C PRO A 375 20.39 -2.67 8.64
N MET A 376 20.20 -3.68 7.79
CA MET A 376 19.65 -4.97 8.24
C MET A 376 20.49 -6.19 7.91
N PHE A 377 21.19 -6.18 6.78
CA PHE A 377 21.86 -7.37 6.24
C PHE A 377 23.37 -7.17 6.07
N SER A 378 23.87 -5.94 6.24
CA SER A 378 25.30 -5.66 6.15
C SER A 378 26.01 -6.02 7.44
N PRO A 379 27.22 -6.59 7.39
CA PRO A 379 28.09 -6.72 8.57
C PRO A 379 28.43 -5.40 9.26
N LEU A 380 28.14 -4.27 8.60
CA LEU A 380 28.33 -2.92 9.14
C LEU A 380 27.13 -2.44 9.96
N SER A 381 26.05 -3.23 10.09
CA SER A 381 24.80 -2.85 10.77
C SER A 381 25.04 -2.26 12.16
N ASP A 382 25.89 -2.92 12.94
CA ASP A 382 26.12 -2.56 14.35
C ASP A 382 26.99 -1.30 14.50
N HIS A 383 27.69 -0.94 13.43
CA HIS A 383 28.56 0.24 13.37
C HIS A 383 27.94 1.42 12.60
N LEU A 384 26.74 1.23 12.03
CA LEU A 384 26.01 2.22 11.25
C LEU A 384 25.85 3.60 11.91
N PRO A 385 25.56 3.70 13.22
CA PRO A 385 25.40 5.00 13.87
C PRO A 385 26.65 5.88 13.75
N TYR A 386 27.83 5.28 13.52
CA TYR A 386 29.13 5.95 13.51
C TYR A 386 29.70 6.19 12.12
N ILE A 387 29.06 5.66 11.06
CA ILE A 387 29.54 5.81 9.69
C ILE A 387 28.90 7.06 9.07
N PRO A 388 29.70 8.06 8.63
CA PRO A 388 29.17 9.22 7.90
C PRO A 388 28.38 8.74 6.67
N TYR A 389 27.41 9.53 6.19
CA TYR A 389 26.61 9.28 4.96
C TYR A 389 25.47 8.27 5.02
N MET A 390 25.30 7.54 6.13
CA MET A 390 24.21 6.56 6.25
C MET A 390 22.86 7.16 6.67
N TRP A 391 22.83 8.46 6.95
CA TRP A 391 21.67 9.17 7.49
C TRP A 391 20.88 9.77 6.33
N SER A 392 20.08 8.94 5.64
CA SER A 392 19.29 9.37 4.47
C SER A 392 18.27 10.48 4.80
N MET A 393 17.98 10.68 6.09
CA MET A 393 16.99 11.62 6.62
C MET A 393 17.55 12.70 7.56
N GLY A 394 18.87 12.81 7.72
CA GLY A 394 19.50 13.80 8.62
C GLY A 394 19.48 13.38 10.09
N ILE A 395 19.54 14.35 11.03
CA ILE A 395 19.62 14.19 12.50
C ILE A 395 18.53 13.24 13.05
N GLY A 396 18.92 12.45 14.06
CA GLY A 396 18.04 11.60 14.88
C GLY A 396 17.79 10.18 14.37
N THR A 397 18.29 9.78 13.20
CA THR A 397 17.93 8.50 12.54
C THR A 397 18.29 7.23 13.31
N LEU A 398 19.26 7.29 14.23
CA LEU A 398 19.80 6.11 14.93
C LEU A 398 20.01 6.37 16.44
N GLY A 399 19.40 7.42 16.98
CA GLY A 399 19.48 7.79 18.40
C GLY A 399 19.82 9.26 18.65
N GLY A 400 20.07 9.58 19.93
CA GLY A 400 20.43 10.92 20.38
C GLY A 400 21.79 11.38 19.86
N VAL A 401 21.99 12.70 19.78
CA VAL A 401 23.25 13.31 19.36
C VAL A 401 24.26 13.18 20.51
N SER A 402 25.28 12.35 20.33
CA SER A 402 26.36 12.13 21.31
C SER A 402 27.73 12.41 20.70
N ASN A 403 28.78 12.48 21.54
CA ASN A 403 30.17 12.67 21.07
C ASN A 403 30.61 11.63 20.03
N SER A 404 30.17 10.39 20.17
CA SER A 404 30.55 9.30 19.26
C SER A 404 29.91 9.45 17.88
N VAL A 405 28.76 10.12 17.77
CA VAL A 405 27.99 10.27 16.52
C VAL A 405 28.19 11.65 15.88
N LEU A 406 28.60 12.66 16.66
CA LEU A 406 28.68 14.06 16.22
C LEU A 406 29.54 14.26 14.96
N LEU A 407 30.70 13.62 14.90
CA LEU A 407 31.61 13.75 13.75
C LEU A 407 31.02 13.15 12.48
N GLY A 408 30.33 12.00 12.60
CA GLY A 408 29.61 11.37 11.49
C GLY A 408 28.44 12.21 11.00
N LEU A 409 27.72 12.86 11.92
CA LEU A 409 26.62 13.77 11.62
C LEU A 409 27.12 15.01 10.87
N ILE A 410 28.14 15.70 11.38
CA ILE A 410 28.74 16.87 10.72
C ILE A 410 29.27 16.49 9.33
N GLY A 411 30.00 15.38 9.23
CA GLY A 411 30.47 14.86 7.95
C GLY A 411 29.32 14.71 6.95
N THR A 412 28.23 14.07 7.35
CA THR A 412 27.05 13.89 6.48
C THR A 412 26.53 15.22 5.94
N TYR A 413 26.35 16.24 6.79
CA TYR A 413 25.92 17.56 6.35
C TYR A 413 26.90 18.23 5.40
N VAL A 414 28.20 18.17 5.70
CA VAL A 414 29.25 18.76 4.85
C VAL A 414 29.22 18.14 3.47
N ILE A 415 29.15 16.81 3.37
CA ILE A 415 29.26 16.20 2.06
C ILE A 415 27.95 16.31 1.26
N TYR A 416 26.79 16.21 1.88
CA TYR A 416 25.53 16.53 1.20
C TYR A 416 25.48 18.00 0.76
N ALA A 417 26.09 18.93 1.49
CA ALA A 417 26.26 20.31 1.04
C ALA A 417 27.17 20.39 -0.20
N VAL A 418 28.33 19.72 -0.19
CA VAL A 418 29.23 19.68 -1.36
C VAL A 418 28.53 19.08 -2.57
N LEU A 419 27.86 17.93 -2.41
CA LEU A 419 27.12 17.27 -3.49
C LEU A 419 25.96 18.14 -3.99
N SER A 420 25.21 18.79 -3.09
CA SER A 420 24.15 19.73 -3.46
C SER A 420 24.68 20.99 -4.14
N PHE A 421 25.88 21.45 -3.79
CA PHE A 421 26.52 22.56 -4.47
C PHE A 421 26.92 22.17 -5.90
N LEU A 422 27.45 20.96 -6.11
CA LEU A 422 27.96 20.49 -7.41
C LEU A 422 26.87 20.00 -8.36
N PHE A 423 25.92 19.21 -7.86
CA PHE A 423 24.89 18.50 -8.64
C PHE A 423 23.46 18.98 -8.35
N GLY A 424 23.30 19.92 -7.44
CA GLY A 424 22.00 20.42 -7.00
C GLY A 424 21.31 19.46 -6.03
N SER A 425 20.10 19.80 -5.60
CA SER A 425 19.31 18.97 -4.68
C SER A 425 18.89 17.62 -5.25
N ARG A 426 19.28 17.32 -6.50
CA ARG A 426 19.07 16.03 -7.19
C ARG A 426 19.74 14.87 -6.46
N ASN A 427 20.90 15.10 -5.84
CA ASN A 427 21.62 14.04 -5.12
C ASN A 427 20.76 13.45 -4.00
N LEU A 428 20.07 14.30 -3.22
CA LEU A 428 19.17 13.85 -2.17
C LEU A 428 17.75 13.58 -2.70
N CYS A 429 17.05 14.63 -3.13
CA CYS A 429 15.61 14.59 -3.40
C CYS A 429 15.23 13.81 -4.67
N ALA A 430 16.20 13.30 -5.41
CA ALA A 430 15.95 12.48 -6.60
C ALA A 430 16.76 11.17 -6.65
N ILE A 431 17.65 10.90 -5.70
CA ILE A 431 18.44 9.65 -5.65
C ILE A 431 18.43 9.06 -4.24
N THR A 432 19.03 9.70 -3.24
CA THR A 432 19.33 9.03 -1.95
C THR A 432 18.22 9.08 -0.90
N CYS A 433 17.31 10.04 -0.97
CA CYS A 433 16.14 10.05 -0.08
C CYS A 433 15.18 8.91 -0.45
N THR A 434 14.46 8.35 0.53
CA THR A 434 13.46 7.31 0.25
C THR A 434 12.23 7.85 -0.50
N ALA A 435 11.89 9.11 -0.22
CA ALA A 435 10.73 9.79 -0.79
C ALA A 435 10.65 9.74 -2.33
N PRO A 436 11.71 10.04 -3.09
CA PRO A 436 11.65 9.97 -4.55
C PRO A 436 11.26 8.59 -5.11
N LEU A 437 11.57 7.47 -4.45
CA LEU A 437 11.11 6.15 -4.89
C LEU A 437 9.57 6.08 -4.87
N MET A 438 8.99 6.56 -3.77
CA MET A 438 7.54 6.49 -3.54
C MET A 438 6.74 7.46 -4.42
N TYR A 439 7.25 8.68 -4.64
CA TYR A 439 6.54 9.66 -5.47
C TYR A 439 6.70 9.42 -6.99
N GLN A 440 7.71 8.67 -7.42
CA GLN A 440 8.04 8.56 -8.85
C GLN A 440 7.55 7.28 -9.52
N GLY A 441 6.92 6.34 -8.81
CA GLY A 441 6.26 5.19 -9.45
C GLY A 441 5.17 5.63 -10.45
N THR A 442 4.83 4.78 -11.43
CA THR A 442 3.84 5.09 -12.48
C THR A 442 2.53 5.67 -11.93
N PHE A 443 1.84 4.95 -11.03
CA PHE A 443 0.58 5.39 -10.44
C PHE A 443 0.74 6.72 -9.68
N TYR A 444 1.69 6.81 -8.75
CA TYR A 444 1.91 8.00 -7.93
C TYR A 444 2.36 9.23 -8.74
N ASP A 445 3.16 9.04 -9.79
CA ASP A 445 3.55 10.11 -10.70
C ASP A 445 2.34 10.77 -11.37
N SER A 446 1.33 9.97 -11.72
CA SER A 446 0.13 10.48 -12.37
C SER A 446 -0.66 11.45 -11.46
N LEU A 447 -0.46 11.37 -10.15
CA LEU A 447 -1.09 12.25 -9.16
C LEU A 447 -0.54 13.68 -9.18
N LYS A 448 0.54 13.97 -9.94
CA LYS A 448 1.04 15.36 -10.11
C LYS A 448 0.02 16.32 -10.71
N VAL A 449 -1.08 15.80 -11.30
CA VAL A 449 -2.25 16.60 -11.68
C VAL A 449 -2.78 17.42 -10.50
N TYR A 450 -2.71 16.89 -9.26
CA TYR A 450 -3.16 17.58 -8.06
C TYR A 450 -2.33 18.80 -7.67
N ASN A 451 -1.12 18.95 -8.19
CA ASN A 451 -0.36 20.21 -8.06
C ASN A 451 -1.14 21.39 -8.67
N ARG A 452 -2.01 21.12 -9.66
CA ARG A 452 -2.77 22.13 -10.39
C ARG A 452 -4.25 22.16 -10.05
N THR A 453 -4.82 21.06 -9.56
CA THR A 453 -6.26 20.99 -9.27
C THR A 453 -6.57 21.22 -7.79
N SER A 454 -5.69 20.81 -6.88
CA SER A 454 -5.91 20.99 -5.43
C SER A 454 -5.82 22.47 -5.01
N LYS A 455 -6.45 22.83 -3.90
CA LYS A 455 -6.42 24.22 -3.38
C LYS A 455 -5.02 24.61 -2.90
N VAL A 456 -4.31 23.72 -2.20
CA VAL A 456 -2.97 23.98 -1.66
C VAL A 456 -1.93 23.90 -2.78
N GLY A 457 -1.97 22.87 -3.63
CA GLY A 457 -1.03 22.71 -4.74
C GLY A 457 -1.03 23.92 -5.68
N ARG A 458 -2.20 24.50 -5.99
CA ARG A 458 -2.29 25.72 -6.82
C ARG A 458 -1.51 26.90 -6.25
N LYS A 459 -1.47 27.05 -4.92
CA LYS A 459 -0.69 28.12 -4.25
C LYS A 459 0.82 27.87 -4.33
N LEU A 460 1.25 26.66 -4.70
CA LEU A 460 2.65 26.24 -4.73
C LEU A 460 3.25 26.15 -6.15
N MET A 461 2.48 26.43 -7.21
CA MET A 461 2.87 26.20 -8.61
C MET A 461 4.02 27.08 -9.16
N THR A 462 4.42 28.13 -8.47
CA THR A 462 5.48 29.01 -8.98
C THR A 462 6.85 28.66 -8.38
N SER A 463 7.92 29.05 -9.06
CA SER A 463 9.29 28.95 -8.55
C SER A 463 9.52 29.71 -7.23
N ARG A 464 8.66 30.68 -6.91
CA ARG A 464 8.67 31.46 -5.67
C ARG A 464 7.95 30.73 -4.55
N ARG A 465 8.46 30.85 -3.33
CA ARG A 465 7.82 30.32 -2.13
C ARG A 465 6.87 31.35 -1.53
N PRO A 466 5.60 30.98 -1.25
CA PRO A 466 4.72 31.80 -0.41
C PRO A 466 5.33 32.04 0.97
N ASP A 467 4.98 33.14 1.63
CA ASP A 467 5.58 33.51 2.91
C ASP A 467 5.25 32.51 4.02
N TRP A 468 4.05 31.93 4.04
CA TRP A 468 3.68 30.88 4.99
C TRP A 468 4.58 29.64 4.89
N VAL A 469 5.03 29.27 3.68
CA VAL A 469 5.98 28.16 3.49
C VAL A 469 7.35 28.52 4.04
N LYS A 470 7.79 29.77 3.88
CA LYS A 470 9.08 30.23 4.43
C LYS A 470 9.06 30.16 5.96
N VAL A 471 7.96 30.58 6.58
CA VAL A 471 7.77 30.50 8.04
C VAL A 471 7.87 29.04 8.50
N ILE A 472 7.11 28.11 7.90
CA ILE A 472 7.18 26.69 8.26
C ILE A 472 8.61 26.15 8.10
N THR A 473 9.23 26.43 6.96
CA THR A 473 10.60 25.99 6.65
C THR A 473 11.59 26.44 7.72
N LEU A 474 11.52 27.72 8.11
CA LEU A 474 12.40 28.30 9.11
C LEU A 474 12.11 27.71 10.50
N SER A 475 10.83 27.62 10.88
CA SER A 475 10.42 27.07 12.17
C SER A 475 10.89 25.63 12.35
N VAL A 476 10.65 24.75 11.37
CA VAL A 476 11.11 23.36 11.44
C VAL A 476 12.64 23.29 11.54
N SER A 477 13.36 24.06 10.73
CA SER A 477 14.83 24.06 10.77
C SER A 477 15.38 24.53 12.13
N ILE A 478 14.75 25.54 12.74
CA ILE A 478 15.12 26.05 14.06
C ILE A 478 14.84 24.99 15.14
N VAL A 479 13.66 24.34 15.09
CA VAL A 479 13.30 23.30 16.06
C VAL A 479 14.27 22.13 16.01
N VAL A 480 14.64 21.66 14.81
CA VAL A 480 15.65 20.60 14.62
C VAL A 480 16.98 21.01 15.24
N LEU A 481 17.43 22.25 14.99
CA LEU A 481 18.70 22.74 15.51
C LEU A 481 18.71 22.82 17.05
N ILE A 482 17.64 23.37 17.64
CA ILE A 482 17.48 23.46 19.09
C ILE A 482 17.48 22.06 19.71
N ALA A 483 16.72 21.13 19.12
CA ALA A 483 16.66 19.75 19.59
C ALA A 483 18.03 19.07 19.52
N ALA A 484 18.79 19.27 18.44
CA ALA A 484 20.14 18.73 18.31
C ALA A 484 21.09 19.25 19.40
N ILE A 485 21.01 20.55 19.72
CA ILE A 485 21.81 21.16 20.79
C ILE A 485 21.40 20.60 22.16
N ILE A 486 20.10 20.51 22.44
CA ILE A 486 19.59 19.94 23.70
C ILE A 486 20.02 18.49 23.85
N SER A 487 19.84 17.66 22.81
CA SER A 487 20.26 16.25 22.82
C SER A 487 21.76 16.11 23.08
N TYR A 488 22.59 16.93 22.43
CA TYR A 488 24.04 16.94 22.67
C TYR A 488 24.41 17.31 24.10
N LEU A 489 23.83 18.38 24.64
CA LEU A 489 24.07 18.79 26.04
C LEU A 489 23.57 17.74 27.05
N ASN A 490 22.48 17.05 26.73
CA ASN A 490 21.95 15.93 27.51
C ASN A 490 22.92 14.75 27.50
N SER A 491 23.52 14.43 26.35
CA SER A 491 24.53 13.37 26.22
C SER A 491 25.81 13.64 27.02
N LEU A 492 26.17 14.92 27.21
CA LEU A 492 27.31 15.35 28.03
C LEU A 492 26.99 15.38 29.53
N GLY A 493 25.74 15.13 29.94
CA GLY A 493 25.31 15.21 31.33
C GLY A 493 25.24 16.64 31.88
N ILE A 494 25.28 17.66 31.02
CA ILE A 494 25.18 19.08 31.42
C ILE A 494 23.73 19.44 31.76
N ILE A 495 22.78 18.86 31.02
CA ILE A 495 21.33 18.97 31.25
C ILE A 495 20.72 17.57 31.30
N SER A 496 19.55 17.43 31.92
CA SER A 496 18.76 16.19 31.95
C SER A 496 17.38 16.44 31.34
N PHE A 497 17.33 16.61 30.01
CA PHE A 497 16.08 16.88 29.29
C PHE A 497 15.72 15.71 28.39
N THR A 498 14.66 14.99 28.77
CA THR A 498 14.04 13.92 27.98
C THR A 498 12.52 14.05 28.04
N ILE A 499 11.84 13.57 27.01
CA ILE A 499 10.37 13.53 26.95
C ILE A 499 9.95 12.07 27.10
N PHE A 500 9.24 11.73 28.18
CA PHE A 500 8.90 10.34 28.53
C PHE A 500 10.11 9.39 28.48
N SER A 501 11.27 9.86 28.98
CA SER A 501 12.56 9.12 28.96
C SER A 501 13.16 8.91 27.56
N THR A 502 12.62 9.55 26.53
CA THR A 502 13.15 9.52 25.16
C THR A 502 13.96 10.79 24.86
N ASP A 503 15.06 10.62 24.13
CA ASP A 503 15.84 11.75 23.61
C ASP A 503 15.03 12.56 22.58
N ILE A 504 15.14 13.89 22.66
CA ILE A 504 14.34 14.80 21.82
C ILE A 504 14.63 14.66 20.32
N THR A 505 15.87 14.37 19.91
CA THR A 505 16.21 14.24 18.48
C THR A 505 15.71 12.94 17.88
N PHE A 506 15.75 11.86 18.64
CA PHE A 506 15.16 10.59 18.24
C PHE A 506 13.64 10.69 18.14
N LEU A 507 12.99 11.30 19.14
CA LEU A 507 11.54 11.53 19.13
C LEU A 507 11.12 12.36 17.90
N ILE A 508 11.89 13.41 17.60
CA ILE A 508 11.65 14.24 16.42
C ILE A 508 11.77 13.44 15.14
N TYR A 509 12.80 12.60 15.00
CA TYR A 509 12.99 11.74 13.84
C TYR A 509 11.78 10.81 13.67
N PHE A 510 11.42 10.10 14.74
CA PHE A 510 10.32 9.15 14.77
C PHE A 510 8.98 9.80 14.35
N VAL A 511 8.65 10.94 14.95
CA VAL A 511 7.41 11.67 14.63
C VAL A 511 7.44 12.23 13.20
N TRP A 512 8.57 12.79 12.75
CA TRP A 512 8.64 13.43 11.43
C TRP A 512 8.75 12.48 10.26
N PHE A 513 9.58 11.45 10.35
CA PHE A 513 9.85 10.53 9.25
C PHE A 513 9.00 9.28 9.32
N ASP A 514 8.78 8.71 10.50
CA ASP A 514 8.03 7.46 10.60
C ASP A 514 6.51 7.70 10.64
N VAL A 515 6.04 8.90 10.99
CA VAL A 515 4.60 9.21 11.02
C VAL A 515 4.21 10.29 10.02
N ILE A 516 4.68 11.53 10.22
CA ILE A 516 4.09 12.66 9.49
C ILE A 516 4.48 12.66 8.01
N TRP A 517 5.63 12.12 7.66
CA TRP A 517 6.01 11.95 6.26
C TRP A 517 4.99 11.09 5.48
N TYR A 518 4.52 9.98 6.07
CA TYR A 518 3.51 9.13 5.46
C TYR A 518 2.13 9.81 5.41
N LEU A 519 1.76 10.59 6.43
CA LEU A 519 0.54 11.41 6.38
C LEU A 519 0.58 12.41 5.21
N LEU A 520 1.73 13.02 4.94
CA LEU A 520 1.92 13.90 3.78
C LEU A 520 1.85 13.12 2.46
N PHE A 521 2.38 11.90 2.42
CA PHE A 521 2.31 11.01 1.26
C PHE A 521 0.87 10.61 0.91
N ILE A 522 0.07 10.16 1.89
CA ILE A 522 -1.34 9.81 1.66
C ILE A 522 -2.14 11.05 1.25
N SER A 523 -1.74 12.23 1.72
CA SER A 523 -2.39 13.51 1.45
C SER A 523 -2.05 14.14 0.08
N ILE A 524 -1.33 13.45 -0.82
CA ILE A 524 -1.03 13.92 -2.19
C ILE A 524 -2.27 14.52 -2.91
N PRO A 525 -3.48 13.93 -2.86
CA PRO A 525 -4.65 14.48 -3.56
C PRO A 525 -5.04 15.89 -3.11
N PHE A 526 -4.64 16.30 -1.91
CA PHE A 526 -4.96 17.60 -1.33
C PHE A 526 -3.79 18.57 -1.32
N LEU A 527 -2.57 18.07 -1.13
CA LEU A 527 -1.35 18.88 -1.01
C LEU A 527 -0.56 19.00 -2.32
N GLY A 528 -0.70 18.03 -3.21
CA GLY A 528 0.18 17.83 -4.35
C GLY A 528 1.31 16.84 -4.06
N THR A 529 2.05 16.47 -5.10
CA THR A 529 3.20 15.56 -5.01
C THR A 529 4.42 16.27 -4.42
N PHE A 530 5.34 15.53 -3.78
CA PHE A 530 6.49 16.10 -3.08
C PHE A 530 6.09 17.16 -2.05
N ALA A 531 4.98 16.94 -1.35
CA ALA A 531 4.49 17.82 -0.29
C ALA A 531 5.58 18.08 0.76
N CYS A 532 6.36 17.07 1.12
CA CYS A 532 7.45 17.15 2.10
C CYS A 532 8.39 18.36 1.88
N VAL A 533 8.79 18.66 0.64
CA VAL A 533 9.69 19.78 0.31
C VAL A 533 8.96 21.04 -0.15
N THR A 534 7.76 20.90 -0.72
CA THR A 534 6.99 22.04 -1.24
C THR A 534 6.25 22.80 -0.14
N THR A 535 5.87 22.13 0.96
CA THR A 535 5.29 22.75 2.17
C THR A 535 6.36 23.21 3.17
N GLY A 536 7.63 22.82 2.98
CA GLY A 536 8.74 23.20 3.84
C GLY A 536 8.96 22.32 5.06
N TYR A 537 8.26 21.18 5.13
CA TYR A 537 8.29 20.28 6.28
C TYR A 537 9.58 19.46 6.41
N CYS A 538 10.13 19.03 5.27
CA CYS A 538 11.34 18.23 5.24
C CYS A 538 12.56 19.14 5.36
N TYR A 539 13.07 19.31 6.58
CA TYR A 539 14.25 20.13 6.84
C TYR A 539 15.48 19.64 6.05
N TRP A 540 15.64 18.32 5.89
CA TRP A 540 16.77 17.72 5.18
C TRP A 540 16.75 18.06 3.69
N GLY A 541 15.58 17.98 3.07
CA GLY A 541 15.35 18.42 1.69
C GLY A 541 15.52 19.93 1.52
N VAL A 542 15.04 20.72 2.49
CA VAL A 542 15.20 22.19 2.51
C VAL A 542 16.67 22.59 2.58
N PHE A 543 17.47 21.96 3.45
CA PHE A 543 18.90 22.23 3.57
C PHE A 543 19.60 22.03 2.22
N ASN A 544 19.36 20.88 1.58
CA ASN A 544 19.94 20.57 0.28
C ASN A 544 19.45 21.51 -0.84
N GLN A 545 18.18 21.93 -0.80
CA GLN A 545 17.64 22.93 -1.71
C GLN A 545 18.26 24.33 -1.50
N ALA A 546 18.55 24.70 -0.25
CA ALA A 546 19.21 25.96 0.07
C ALA A 546 20.62 26.00 -0.50
N VAL A 547 21.41 24.94 -0.27
CA VAL A 547 22.76 24.84 -0.83
C VAL A 547 22.73 24.78 -2.36
N SER A 548 21.82 23.98 -2.93
CA SER A 548 21.61 23.91 -4.38
C SER A 548 21.23 25.24 -5.01
N SER A 549 20.52 26.11 -4.29
CA SER A 549 20.12 27.42 -4.81
C SER A 549 21.31 28.35 -5.02
N VAL A 550 22.39 28.14 -4.26
CA VAL A 550 23.67 28.85 -4.41
C VAL A 550 24.62 28.11 -5.36
N GLY A 551 24.54 26.78 -5.42
CA GLY A 551 25.41 25.90 -6.22
C GLY A 551 25.37 26.04 -7.73
N LEU A 552 26.10 25.18 -8.43
CA LEU A 552 26.28 25.20 -9.89
C LEU A 552 25.04 24.72 -10.65
N PHE A 553 24.18 23.94 -10.00
CA PHE A 553 23.06 23.27 -10.65
C PHE A 553 21.98 24.23 -11.15
N ARG A 554 21.60 24.05 -12.42
CA ARG A 554 20.49 24.74 -13.08
C ARG A 554 20.03 23.95 -14.30
N LEU A 555 18.82 24.23 -14.77
CA LEU A 555 18.36 23.74 -16.06
C LEU A 555 18.68 24.82 -17.10
N LYS A 556 19.29 24.42 -18.23
CA LYS A 556 19.54 25.32 -19.36
C LYS A 556 18.77 24.85 -20.58
N VAL A 557 18.50 25.78 -21.49
CA VAL A 557 17.97 25.46 -22.82
C VAL A 557 19.04 25.64 -23.89
N LYS A 558 18.97 24.83 -24.96
CA LYS A 558 19.88 24.96 -26.11
C LYS A 558 19.53 26.22 -26.91
N ASP A 559 18.24 26.45 -27.14
CA ASP A 559 17.72 27.64 -27.83
C ASP A 559 16.45 28.18 -27.15
N PRO A 560 16.46 29.42 -26.61
CA PRO A 560 15.28 30.08 -26.05
C PRO A 560 14.12 30.24 -27.05
N MET A 561 14.37 30.38 -28.35
CA MET A 561 13.33 30.59 -29.37
C MET A 561 12.43 29.37 -29.55
N ILE A 562 12.97 28.17 -29.38
CA ILE A 562 12.18 26.94 -29.35
C ILE A 562 11.16 26.98 -28.20
N CYS A 563 11.53 27.54 -27.04
CA CYS A 563 10.60 27.70 -25.91
C CYS A 563 9.53 28.77 -26.16
N VAL A 564 9.82 29.80 -26.95
CA VAL A 564 8.81 30.78 -27.40
C VAL A 564 7.79 30.09 -28.30
N ASN A 565 8.24 29.29 -29.26
CA ASN A 565 7.40 28.63 -30.26
C ASN A 565 6.68 27.36 -29.76
N CYS A 566 7.06 26.83 -28.60
CA CYS A 566 6.45 25.62 -28.03
C CYS A 566 4.99 25.85 -27.58
N LYS A 567 4.05 25.08 -28.16
CA LYS A 567 2.61 25.18 -27.87
C LYS A 567 2.15 24.32 -26.68
N THR A 568 2.75 23.15 -26.47
CA THR A 568 2.25 22.12 -25.54
C THR A 568 2.67 22.36 -24.08
N VAL A 569 3.87 22.92 -23.86
CA VAL A 569 4.43 23.24 -22.52
C VAL A 569 4.46 22.00 -21.59
N ASP A 570 4.74 20.83 -22.16
CA ASP A 570 4.73 19.55 -21.44
C ASP A 570 5.69 19.52 -20.24
N CYS A 571 6.78 20.29 -20.31
CA CYS A 571 7.77 20.41 -19.23
C CYS A 571 7.17 20.94 -17.91
N ALA A 572 6.20 21.86 -17.97
CA ALA A 572 5.52 22.39 -16.79
C ALA A 572 4.57 21.35 -16.18
N PHE A 573 3.85 20.62 -17.02
CA PHE A 573 2.92 19.57 -16.57
C PHE A 573 3.61 18.32 -16.03
N ALA A 574 4.84 18.06 -16.51
CA ALA A 574 5.69 17.01 -16.01
C ALA A 574 6.43 17.37 -14.72
N CYS A 575 6.39 18.62 -14.24
CA CYS A 575 7.12 19.01 -13.05
C CYS A 575 6.46 18.43 -11.77
N PRO A 576 7.14 17.54 -11.03
CA PRO A 576 6.55 16.87 -9.86
C PRO A 576 6.43 17.78 -8.63
N VAL A 577 7.09 18.93 -8.63
CA VAL A 577 6.93 20.00 -7.61
C VAL A 577 6.09 21.17 -8.13
N GLY A 578 5.47 21.00 -9.30
CA GLY A 578 4.46 21.93 -9.82
C GLY A 578 4.98 23.26 -10.37
N ILE A 579 6.28 23.42 -10.66
CA ILE A 579 6.86 24.69 -11.14
C ILE A 579 6.42 24.99 -12.59
N THR A 580 5.41 25.82 -12.76
CA THR A 580 4.85 26.15 -14.09
C THR A 580 5.52 27.34 -14.77
N ASP A 581 6.16 28.23 -14.01
CA ASP A 581 6.81 29.46 -14.51
C ASP A 581 8.21 29.20 -15.11
N MET A 582 8.70 27.95 -15.11
CA MET A 582 10.01 27.58 -15.66
C MET A 582 10.19 28.02 -17.13
N ARG A 583 9.13 27.98 -17.94
CA ARG A 583 9.16 28.43 -19.34
C ARG A 583 9.54 29.91 -19.46
N GLY A 584 8.98 30.75 -18.58
CA GLY A 584 9.27 32.19 -18.58
C GLY A 584 10.75 32.48 -18.31
N TRP A 585 11.37 31.68 -17.44
CA TRP A 585 12.81 31.77 -17.17
C TRP A 585 13.66 31.32 -18.34
N PHE A 586 13.31 30.22 -19.01
CA PHE A 586 14.02 29.77 -20.21
C PHE A 586 13.98 30.81 -21.33
N ILE A 587 12.83 31.45 -21.56
CA ILE A 587 12.69 32.50 -22.57
C ILE A 587 13.51 33.74 -22.19
N LYS A 588 13.45 34.17 -20.93
CA LYS A 588 14.08 35.43 -20.50
C LYS A 588 15.60 35.33 -20.32
N LYS A 589 16.09 34.20 -19.82
CA LYS A 589 17.49 34.04 -19.39
C LYS A 589 18.23 32.86 -20.04
N GLY A 590 17.55 32.00 -20.79
CA GLY A 590 18.13 30.75 -21.28
C GLY A 590 18.37 29.70 -20.19
N GLU A 591 18.06 30.01 -18.93
CA GLU A 591 18.30 29.13 -17.78
C GLU A 591 17.22 29.28 -16.70
N PHE A 592 17.01 28.20 -15.95
CA PHE A 592 16.10 28.11 -14.83
C PHE A 592 16.81 27.58 -13.59
N LYS A 593 16.72 28.34 -12.50
CA LYS A 593 17.21 27.97 -11.18
C LYS A 593 16.17 28.36 -10.14
N SER A 594 15.82 27.43 -9.25
CA SER A 594 14.85 27.68 -8.19
C SER A 594 15.15 26.81 -6.99
N PHE A 595 14.92 27.37 -5.80
CA PHE A 595 14.96 26.64 -4.54
C PHE A 595 14.04 25.40 -4.56
N LYS A 596 12.87 25.49 -5.19
CA LYS A 596 11.90 24.37 -5.22
C LYS A 596 12.32 23.24 -6.17
N CYS A 597 13.28 23.46 -7.06
CA CYS A 597 13.65 22.46 -8.07
C CYS A 597 14.34 21.27 -7.39
N VAL A 598 13.73 20.10 -7.45
CA VAL A 598 14.29 18.84 -6.88
C VAL A 598 15.21 18.08 -7.85
N GLY A 599 15.37 18.56 -9.09
CA GLY A 599 16.33 17.98 -10.05
C GLY A 599 15.98 16.59 -10.60
N ILE A 600 14.70 16.18 -10.55
CA ILE A 600 14.23 14.86 -11.02
C ILE A 600 14.41 14.66 -12.54
N GLY A 601 14.26 15.72 -13.34
CA GLY A 601 14.46 15.65 -14.79
C GLY A 601 13.25 15.29 -15.63
N GLU A 602 12.05 15.21 -15.06
CA GLU A 602 10.86 14.94 -15.86
C GLU A 602 10.55 16.03 -16.88
N CYS A 603 10.85 17.28 -16.56
CA CYS A 603 10.76 18.39 -17.52
C CYS A 603 11.71 18.22 -18.72
N VAL A 604 12.90 17.66 -18.48
CA VAL A 604 13.89 17.32 -19.53
C VAL A 604 13.33 16.19 -20.39
N ASN A 605 12.84 15.10 -19.77
CA ASN A 605 12.28 13.95 -20.47
C ASN A 605 11.00 14.28 -21.28
N ALA A 606 10.16 15.17 -20.75
CA ALA A 606 8.90 15.57 -21.35
C ALA A 606 9.06 16.60 -22.48
N CYS A 607 10.21 17.27 -22.61
CA CYS A 607 10.43 18.25 -23.67
C CYS A 607 10.31 17.56 -25.05
N PRO A 608 9.39 17.97 -25.93
CA PRO A 608 9.25 17.35 -27.25
C PRO A 608 10.43 17.64 -28.18
N TYR A 609 11.15 18.74 -27.94
CA TYR A 609 12.26 19.22 -28.78
C TYR A 609 13.65 18.90 -28.23
N ASP A 610 13.77 18.13 -27.14
CA ASP A 610 15.05 17.87 -26.44
C ASP A 610 15.87 19.17 -26.17
N ASN A 611 15.15 20.26 -25.84
CA ASN A 611 15.77 21.57 -25.71
C ASN A 611 16.33 21.83 -24.31
N ILE A 612 15.78 21.18 -23.28
CA ILE A 612 16.16 21.39 -21.88
C ILE A 612 17.23 20.36 -21.51
N TYR A 613 18.31 20.79 -20.85
CA TYR A 613 19.34 19.89 -20.33
C TYR A 613 19.81 20.31 -18.93
N PHE A 614 20.44 19.38 -18.23
CA PHE A 614 21.04 19.65 -16.93
C PHE A 614 22.38 20.35 -17.07
N TYR A 615 22.55 21.44 -16.33
CA TYR A 615 23.83 22.12 -16.16
C TYR A 615 24.29 21.94 -14.72
N ASP A 616 25.40 21.24 -14.53
CA ASP A 616 26.02 20.95 -13.23
C ASP A 616 27.56 21.00 -13.36
N VAL A 617 28.28 20.56 -12.33
CA VAL A 617 29.76 20.51 -12.31
C VAL A 617 30.35 19.86 -13.56
N ARG A 618 29.70 18.85 -14.15
CA ARG A 618 30.23 18.14 -15.33
C ARG A 618 30.28 19.05 -16.55
N GLN A 619 29.24 19.86 -16.74
CA GLN A 619 29.20 20.84 -17.82
C GLN A 619 30.13 22.00 -17.55
N TRP A 620 30.18 22.48 -16.30
CA TRP A 620 31.11 23.53 -15.90
C TRP A 620 32.57 23.15 -16.14
N ILE A 621 32.97 21.92 -15.79
CA ILE A 621 34.31 21.38 -16.08
C ILE A 621 34.52 21.31 -17.59
N LYS A 622 33.56 20.77 -18.35
CA LYS A 622 33.67 20.69 -19.82
C LYS A 622 33.85 22.05 -20.49
N GLU A 623 33.16 23.09 -20.02
CA GLU A 623 33.29 24.45 -20.55
C GLU A 623 34.63 25.09 -20.20
N ARG A 624 35.20 24.74 -19.04
CA ARG A 624 36.44 25.36 -18.54
C ARG A 624 37.72 24.65 -18.99
N PHE A 625 37.63 23.35 -19.27
CA PHE A 625 38.77 22.51 -19.65
C PHE A 625 38.70 21.97 -21.09
N LYS A 626 37.65 22.31 -21.87
CA LYS A 626 37.74 22.21 -23.33
C LYS A 626 38.51 23.42 -23.87
N HIS A 627 39.82 23.31 -23.80
CA HIS A 627 40.71 23.78 -24.84
C HIS A 627 41.28 22.57 -25.56
#